data_AF-A0A353K290-F1
#
_entry.id   AF-A0A353K290-F1
#
_cell.length_a   1.000
_cell.length_b   1.000
_cell.length_c   1.000
_cell.angle_alpha   90.00
_cell.angle_beta   90.00
_cell.angle_gamma   90.00
#
_symmetry.space_group_name_H-M   'P 1'
#
loop_
_entity.id
_entity.type
_entity.pdbx_description
1 polymer ?
#
loop_
_entity_poly.entity_id
_entity_poly.type
_entity_poly.pdbx_seq_one_letter_code
_entity_poly.pdbx_strand_id
1 'polypeptide(L)'
;MRILFEMFASFFKIGAFTIGGGYAMVPLIEKEVVDRKKWIKEDEFVDMLALAQSAPGPIAVNTAVFVGYKIDGVIGSVFTTLGAVLPSFLIILFIASFFIGIKDSQVVARIFKGIRPAVVALIAAP
;
A
#
# COMPACT_ATOMS: atom_id res chain seq x y z
N MET A 1 13.74 14.45 11.51
CA MET A 1 14.38 13.49 10.57
C MET A 1 14.30 12.04 11.04
N ARG A 2 14.68 11.68 12.28
CA ARG A 2 14.58 10.27 12.75
C ARG A 2 13.16 9.70 12.65
N ILE A 3 12.16 10.46 13.09
CA ILE A 3 10.76 10.02 13.04
C ILE A 3 10.24 9.79 11.62
N LEU A 4 10.60 10.66 10.66
CA LEU A 4 10.25 10.50 9.25
C LEU A 4 10.81 9.21 8.65
N PHE A 5 12.07 8.87 8.98
CA PHE A 5 12.67 7.63 8.52
C PHE A 5 12.01 6.40 9.15
N GLU A 6 11.64 6.48 10.44
CA GLU A 6 10.89 5.41 11.09
C GLU A 6 9.50 5.22 10.48
N MET A 7 8.77 6.31 10.21
CA MET A 7 7.49 6.28 9.52
C MET A 7 7.63 5.62 8.16
N PHE A 8 8.61 6.05 7.36
CA PHE A 8 8.89 5.44 6.07
C PHE A 8 9.20 3.94 6.19
N ALA A 9 10.09 3.55 7.10
CA ALA A 9 10.49 2.15 7.27
C ALA A 9 9.32 1.26 7.74
N SER A 10 8.50 1.75 8.68
CA SER A 10 7.31 1.05 9.15
C SER A 10 6.30 0.86 8.01
N PHE A 11 5.96 1.92 7.27
CA PHE A 11 5.02 1.82 6.15
C PHE A 11 5.59 1.04 4.95
N PHE A 12 6.90 1.09 4.72
CA PHE A 12 7.59 0.25 3.73
C PHE A 12 7.48 -1.23 4.07
N LYS A 13 7.66 -1.58 5.34
CA LYS A 13 7.46 -2.96 5.80
C LYS A 13 5.99 -3.37 5.63
N ILE A 14 5.04 -2.53 6.03
CA ILE A 14 3.62 -2.87 5.88
C ILE A 14 3.30 -3.07 4.39
N GLY A 15 3.71 -2.16 3.51
CA GLY A 15 3.48 -2.27 2.06
C GLY A 15 4.16 -3.49 1.43
N ALA A 16 5.32 -3.91 1.93
CA ALA A 16 6.03 -5.09 1.44
C ALA A 16 5.39 -6.43 1.86
N PHE A 17 4.73 -6.47 3.03
CA PHE A 17 4.25 -7.72 3.64
C PHE A 17 2.72 -7.82 3.76
N THR A 18 1.97 -6.90 3.16
CA THR A 18 0.50 -6.99 3.14
C THR A 18 0.02 -7.94 2.05
N ILE A 19 -0.73 -8.98 2.45
CA ILE A 19 -1.40 -9.92 1.55
C ILE A 19 -2.90 -9.83 1.83
N GLY A 20 -3.72 -9.57 0.82
CA GLY A 20 -5.18 -9.44 0.97
C GLY A 20 -5.77 -8.05 0.74
N GLY A 21 -5.01 -7.13 0.13
CA GLY A 21 -5.52 -5.82 -0.32
C GLY A 21 -5.63 -4.76 0.78
N GLY A 22 -6.40 -3.70 0.51
CA GLY A 22 -6.43 -2.51 1.35
C GLY A 22 -6.95 -2.75 2.78
N TYR A 23 -8.00 -3.56 2.93
CA TYR A 23 -8.57 -3.89 4.25
C TYR A 23 -7.66 -4.77 5.09
N ALA A 24 -6.85 -5.64 4.47
CA ALA A 24 -5.83 -6.41 5.18
C ALA A 24 -4.70 -5.53 5.72
N MET A 25 -4.47 -4.36 5.12
CA MET A 25 -3.44 -3.42 5.55
C MET A 25 -3.83 -2.63 6.81
N VAL A 26 -5.12 -2.35 7.01
CA VAL A 26 -5.64 -1.55 8.12
C VAL A 26 -5.19 -2.08 9.50
N PRO A 27 -5.41 -3.36 9.86
CA PRO A 27 -4.97 -3.88 11.17
C PRO A 27 -3.44 -3.93 11.31
N LEU A 28 -2.70 -4.02 10.19
CA LEU A 28 -1.23 -3.93 10.23
C LEU A 28 -0.76 -2.51 10.54
N ILE A 29 -1.43 -1.51 9.98
CA ILE A 29 -1.18 -0.09 10.27
C ILE A 29 -1.54 0.20 11.73
N GLU A 30 -2.72 -0.21 12.18
CA GLU A 30 -3.16 -0.06 13.57
C GLU A 30 -2.13 -0.61 14.55
N LYS A 31 -1.75 -1.88 14.38
CA LYS A 31 -0.76 -2.55 15.23
C LYS A 31 0.60 -1.86 15.24
N GLU A 32 1.04 -1.35 14.10
CA GLU A 32 2.35 -0.69 14.03
C GLU A 32 2.31 0.70 14.67
N VAL A 33 1.26 1.48 14.41
CA VAL A 33 1.17 2.90 14.77
C VAL A 33 0.61 3.11 16.18
N VAL A 34 -0.38 2.31 16.58
CA VAL A 34 -1.03 2.37 17.91
C VAL A 34 -0.29 1.47 18.90
N ASP A 35 -0.15 0.17 18.63
CA ASP A 35 0.39 -0.76 19.65
C ASP A 35 1.92 -0.67 19.79
N ARG A 36 2.64 -0.76 18.66
CA ARG A 36 4.11 -0.84 18.66
C ARG A 36 4.77 0.51 18.85
N LYS A 37 4.45 1.48 17.98
CA LYS A 37 5.08 2.80 17.97
C LYS A 37 4.41 3.80 18.89
N LYS A 38 3.13 3.61 19.22
CA LYS A 38 2.33 4.49 20.09
C LYS A 38 2.38 5.95 19.61
N TRP A 39 2.38 6.17 18.30
CA TRP A 39 2.43 7.50 17.70
C TRP A 39 1.09 8.22 17.81
N ILE A 40 -0.01 7.46 17.77
CA ILE A 40 -1.38 7.94 17.91
C ILE A 40 -2.15 6.99 18.82
N LYS A 41 -3.26 7.47 19.38
CA LYS A 41 -4.16 6.63 20.17
C LYS A 41 -5.15 5.87 19.29
N GLU A 42 -5.77 4.84 19.84
CA GLU A 42 -6.75 3.99 19.15
C GLU A 42 -7.96 4.78 18.65
N ASP A 43 -8.52 5.66 19.49
CA ASP A 43 -9.61 6.58 19.12
C ASP A 43 -9.24 7.48 17.94
N GLU A 44 -8.03 8.05 17.97
CA GLU A 44 -7.54 8.87 16.87
C GLU A 44 -7.34 8.05 15.58
N PHE A 45 -6.90 6.80 15.68
CA PHE A 45 -6.75 5.91 14.53
C PHE A 45 -8.12 5.60 13.90
N VAL A 46 -9.14 5.33 14.71
CA VAL A 46 -10.51 5.09 14.24
C VAL A 46 -11.07 6.32 13.50
N ASP A 47 -10.85 7.52 14.03
CA ASP A 47 -11.24 8.77 13.37
C ASP A 47 -10.53 8.94 12.01
N MET A 48 -9.22 8.66 11.95
CA MET A 48 -8.46 8.71 10.69
C MET A 48 -8.91 7.66 9.68
N LEU A 49 -9.28 6.47 10.15
CA LEU A 49 -9.82 5.42 9.30
C LEU A 49 -11.19 5.80 8.74
N ALA A 50 -12.03 6.49 9.52
CA ALA A 50 -13.28 7.04 9.04
C ALA A 50 -13.05 8.10 7.94
N LEU A 51 -12.07 9.00 8.15
CA LEU A 51 -11.66 9.96 7.12
C LEU A 51 -11.14 9.26 5.86
N ALA A 52 -10.30 8.23 6.02
CA ALA A 52 -9.77 7.43 4.91
C ALA A 52 -10.84 6.76 4.06
N GLN A 53 -11.93 6.30 4.69
CA GLN A 53 -13.08 5.68 4.02
C GLN A 53 -13.99 6.69 3.32
N SER A 54 -14.07 7.92 3.84
CA SER A 54 -14.84 8.99 3.20
C SER A 54 -14.15 9.56 1.94
N ALA A 55 -12.81 9.49 1.89
CA ALA A 55 -12.04 9.93 0.74
C ALA A 55 -12.09 8.87 -0.38
N PRO A 56 -12.27 9.26 -1.66
CA PRO A 56 -12.18 8.32 -2.76
C PRO A 56 -10.75 7.76 -2.87
N GLY A 57 -10.65 6.48 -3.25
CA GLY A 57 -9.37 5.83 -3.53
C GLY A 57 -9.03 4.65 -2.62
N PRO A 58 -7.78 4.16 -2.64
CA PRO A 58 -7.36 3.00 -1.88
C PRO A 58 -7.34 3.31 -0.38
N ILE A 59 -8.20 2.63 0.39
CA ILE A 59 -8.33 2.83 1.85
C ILE A 59 -6.98 2.80 2.57
N ALA A 60 -6.11 1.85 2.23
CA ALA A 60 -4.80 1.69 2.85
C ALA A 60 -3.87 2.89 2.65
N VAL A 61 -3.87 3.47 1.45
CA VAL A 61 -3.04 4.65 1.13
C VAL A 61 -3.62 5.88 1.81
N ASN A 62 -4.94 6.06 1.78
CA ASN A 62 -5.61 7.16 2.47
C ASN A 62 -5.34 7.11 3.98
N THR A 63 -5.43 5.92 4.61
CA THR A 63 -5.07 5.75 6.02
C THR A 63 -3.61 6.12 6.28
N ALA A 64 -2.68 5.70 5.42
CA ALA A 64 -1.27 6.08 5.53
C ALA A 64 -1.06 7.61 5.45
N VAL A 65 -1.77 8.29 4.53
CA VAL A 65 -1.74 9.75 4.37
C VAL A 65 -2.21 10.44 5.65
N PHE A 66 -3.37 10.06 6.18
CA PHE A 66 -3.96 10.70 7.36
C PHE A 66 -3.18 10.43 8.64
N VAL A 67 -2.69 9.19 8.82
CA VAL A 67 -1.78 8.85 9.93
C VAL A 67 -0.49 9.66 9.84
N GLY A 68 0.10 9.75 8.64
CA GLY A 68 1.30 10.57 8.43
C GLY A 68 1.05 12.05 8.71
N TYR A 69 -0.12 12.55 8.32
CA TYR A 69 -0.53 13.94 8.54
C TYR A 69 -0.63 14.27 10.03
N LYS A 70 -1.19 13.35 10.82
CA LYS A 70 -1.32 13.53 12.27
C LYS A 70 0.04 13.64 12.97
N ILE A 71 1.01 12.82 12.55
CA ILE A 71 2.28 12.70 13.26
C ILE A 71 3.22 13.87 12.95
N ASP A 72 3.38 14.24 11.67
CA ASP A 72 4.36 15.27 11.26
C ASP A 72 3.84 16.12 10.07
N GLY A 73 2.52 16.33 10.01
CA GLY A 73 1.87 17.15 8.99
C GLY A 73 2.08 16.61 7.57
N VAL A 74 2.11 17.53 6.61
CA VAL A 74 2.24 17.20 5.17
C VAL A 74 3.50 16.37 4.88
N ILE A 75 4.61 16.65 5.56
CA ILE A 75 5.86 15.91 5.38
C ILE A 75 5.67 14.46 5.87
N GLY A 76 5.04 14.27 7.02
CA GLY A 76 4.68 12.94 7.52
C GLY A 76 3.84 12.15 6.51
N SER A 77 2.81 12.77 5.92
CA SER A 77 1.98 12.15 4.87
C SER A 77 2.79 11.69 3.66
N VAL A 78 3.76 12.48 3.22
CA VAL A 78 4.60 12.11 2.07
C VAL A 78 5.43 10.87 2.39
N PHE A 79 6.07 10.81 3.56
CA PHE A 79 6.93 9.69 3.94
C PHE A 79 6.15 8.40 4.19
N THR A 80 4.98 8.45 4.83
CA THR A 80 4.14 7.26 5.03
C THR A 80 3.57 6.74 3.71
N THR A 81 3.14 7.63 2.83
CA THR A 81 2.60 7.28 1.51
C THR A 81 3.67 6.66 0.62
N LEU A 82 4.85 7.29 0.56
CA LEU A 82 5.98 6.73 -0.18
C LEU A 82 6.40 5.38 0.40
N GLY A 83 6.48 5.26 1.73
CA GLY A 83 6.74 4.00 2.40
C GLY A 83 5.73 2.92 1.96
N ALA A 84 4.44 3.21 2.01
CA ALA A 84 3.39 2.25 1.66
C ALA A 84 3.43 1.79 0.18
N VAL A 85 3.71 2.70 -0.76
CA VAL A 85 3.56 2.44 -2.21
C VAL A 85 4.85 1.96 -2.88
N LEU A 86 6.02 2.44 -2.42
CA LEU A 86 7.32 2.08 -3.01
C LEU A 86 7.61 0.57 -3.09
N PRO A 87 7.33 -0.28 -2.09
CA PRO A 87 7.69 -1.69 -2.18
C PRO A 87 6.99 -2.36 -3.37
N SER A 88 5.67 -2.12 -3.53
CA SER A 88 4.92 -2.64 -4.67
C SER A 88 5.40 -2.06 -6.00
N PHE A 89 5.68 -0.75 -6.04
CA PHE A 89 6.21 -0.08 -7.23
C PHE A 89 7.55 -0.68 -7.68
N LEU A 90 8.48 -0.88 -6.74
CA LEU A 90 9.80 -1.45 -7.03
C LEU A 90 9.69 -2.90 -7.52
N ILE A 91 8.82 -3.71 -6.93
CA ILE A 91 8.58 -5.09 -7.36
C ILE A 91 8.02 -5.12 -8.79
N ILE A 92 7.03 -4.28 -9.09
CA ILE A 92 6.44 -4.18 -10.43
C ILE A 92 7.50 -3.72 -11.45
N LEU A 93 8.27 -2.69 -11.12
CA LEU A 93 9.32 -2.17 -12.00
C LEU A 93 10.40 -3.23 -12.26
N PHE A 94 10.80 -3.96 -11.22
CA PHE A 94 11.75 -5.06 -11.33
C PHE A 94 11.21 -6.12 -12.30
N ILE A 95 10.00 -6.63 -12.08
CA ILE A 95 9.37 -7.63 -12.98
C ILE A 95 9.25 -7.10 -14.41
N ALA A 96 8.82 -5.85 -14.59
CA ALA A 96 8.66 -5.23 -15.89
C ALA A 96 9.99 -5.14 -16.65
N SER A 97 11.10 -4.88 -15.96
CA SER A 97 12.43 -4.80 -16.59
C SER A 97 12.85 -6.13 -17.26
N PHE A 98 12.57 -7.27 -16.61
CA PHE A 98 12.79 -8.59 -17.20
C PHE A 98 11.77 -8.91 -18.30
N PHE A 99 10.52 -8.47 -18.12
CA PHE A 99 9.45 -8.72 -19.06
C PHE A 99 9.73 -8.13 -20.45
N ILE A 100 10.36 -6.95 -20.53
CA ILE A 100 10.68 -6.29 -21.81
C ILE A 100 11.51 -7.18 -22.75
N GLY A 101 12.42 -8.00 -22.20
CA GLY A 101 13.26 -8.90 -22.99
C GLY A 101 12.54 -10.15 -23.54
N ILE A 102 11.40 -10.52 -22.95
CA ILE A 102 10.65 -11.75 -23.29
C ILE A 102 9.27 -11.46 -23.90
N LYS A 103 8.84 -10.20 -23.96
CA LYS A 103 7.49 -9.79 -24.39
C LYS A 103 7.12 -10.26 -25.80
N ASP A 104 8.10 -10.37 -26.70
CA ASP A 104 7.89 -10.73 -28.11
C ASP A 104 7.80 -12.26 -28.32
N SER A 105 7.99 -13.04 -27.26
CA SER A 105 7.80 -14.49 -27.31
C SER A 105 6.33 -14.86 -27.51
N GLN A 106 6.05 -15.71 -28.51
CA GLN A 106 4.70 -16.23 -28.75
C GLN A 106 4.11 -16.97 -27.54
N VAL A 107 4.95 -17.60 -26.72
CA VAL A 107 4.52 -18.29 -25.50
C VAL A 107 3.98 -17.30 -24.49
N VAL A 108 4.69 -16.20 -24.26
CA VAL A 108 4.29 -15.12 -23.34
C VAL A 108 2.99 -14.48 -23.80
N ALA A 109 2.88 -14.15 -25.09
CA ALA A 109 1.66 -13.57 -25.65
C ALA A 109 0.41 -14.47 -25.44
N ARG A 110 0.56 -15.79 -25.59
CA ARG A 110 -0.54 -16.76 -25.36
C ARG A 110 -0.92 -16.85 -23.88
N ILE A 111 0.06 -16.84 -22.98
CA ILE A 111 -0.18 -16.84 -21.53
C ILE A 111 -0.99 -15.59 -21.13
N PHE A 112 -0.58 -14.40 -21.55
CA PHE A 112 -1.30 -13.16 -21.25
C PHE A 112 -2.72 -13.14 -21.83
N LYS A 113 -2.91 -13.73 -23.02
CA LYS A 113 -4.25 -13.88 -23.62
C LYS A 113 -5.17 -14.76 -22.76
N GLY A 114 -4.62 -15.79 -22.11
CA GLY A 114 -5.36 -16.65 -21.16
C GLY A 114 -5.61 -16.00 -19.80
N ILE A 115 -4.67 -15.19 -19.28
CA ILE A 115 -4.81 -14.51 -17.98
C ILE A 115 -5.86 -13.40 -18.03
N ARG A 116 -5.96 -12.65 -19.14
CA ARG A 116 -6.92 -11.53 -19.29
C ARG A 116 -8.35 -11.87 -18.85
N PRO A 117 -9.02 -12.92 -19.37
CA PRO A 117 -10.38 -13.25 -18.93
C PRO A 117 -10.45 -13.67 -17.46
N ALA A 118 -9.41 -14.30 -16.90
CA ALA A 118 -9.37 -14.64 -15.48
C ALA A 118 -9.31 -13.38 -14.59
N VAL A 119 -8.54 -12.36 -15.00
CA VAL A 119 -8.50 -11.06 -14.31
C VAL A 119 -9.86 -10.36 -14.38
N VAL A 120 -10.52 -10.37 -15.54
CA VAL A 120 -11.88 -9.82 -15.68
C VAL A 120 -12.86 -10.55 -14.76
N ALA A 121 -12.81 -11.89 -14.71
CA ALA A 121 -13.65 -12.68 -13.82
C ALA A 121 -13.39 -12.35 -12.33
N LEU A 122 -12.12 -12.19 -11.93
CA LEU A 122 -11.75 -11.82 -10.57
C LEU A 122 -12.26 -10.44 -10.16
N ILE A 123 -12.29 -9.48 -11.10
CA ILE A 123 -12.83 -8.13 -10.84
C ILE A 123 -14.36 -8.14 -10.82
N ALA A 124 -14.98 -8.95 -11.67
CA ALA A 124 -16.44 -9.01 -11.81
C ALA A 124 -17.13 -9.88 -10.75
N ALA A 125 -16.42 -10.84 -10.16
CA ALA A 125 -16.88 -11.66 -9.04
C ALA A 125 -16.46 -10.97 -7.72
N PRO A 126 -17.36 -10.22 -7.05
CA PRO A 126 -17.04 -9.58 -5.78
C PRO A 126 -16.76 -10.60 -4.66
#